data_AF-A0A844MNY5-F1
#
_entry.id   AF-A0A844MNY5-F1
#
_cell.length_a   1.000
_cell.length_b   1.000
_cell.length_c   1.000
_cell.angle_alpha   90.00
_cell.angle_beta   90.00
_cell.angle_gamma   90.00
#
_symmetry.space_group_name_H-M   'P 1'
#
loop_
_entity.id
_entity.type
_entity.pdbx_description
1 polymer ?
#
loop_
_entity_poly.entity_id
_entity_poly.type
_entity_poly.pdbx_seq_one_letter_code
_entity_poly.pdbx_strand_id
1 'polypeptide(L)' 'MTNSEEQGANYSYEKYTAQLLTCFSLTYWATKMYLPVNVVRVDERTGQVFFLAGEETAILINRNGLWRLL' A
#
# COMPACT_ATOMS: atom_id res chain seq x y z
N MET A 1 -21.09 19.22 -11.88
CA MET A 1 -20.37 17.98 -11.57
C MET A 1 -20.87 16.96 -12.57
N THR A 2 -20.08 16.71 -13.61
CA THR A 2 -20.46 15.84 -14.73
C THR A 2 -20.18 14.38 -14.37
N ASN A 3 -21.02 13.43 -14.80
CA ASN A 3 -20.89 11.98 -14.55
C ASN A 3 -19.47 11.40 -14.78
N SER A 4 -18.67 12.03 -15.64
CA SER A 4 -17.26 11.68 -15.91
C SER A 4 -16.30 11.97 -14.74
N GLU A 5 -16.57 12.99 -13.92
CA GLU A 5 -15.75 13.34 -12.75
C GLU A 5 -16.03 12.40 -11.57
N GLU A 6 -17.30 12.03 -11.35
CA GLU A 6 -17.70 11.06 -10.33
C GLU A 6 -17.22 9.63 -10.65
N GLN A 7 -17.19 9.24 -11.93
CA GLN A 7 -16.61 7.96 -12.35
C GLN A 7 -15.08 7.92 -12.21
N GLY A 8 -14.39 9.03 -12.50
CA GLY A 8 -12.95 9.16 -12.26
C GLY A 8 -12.59 9.10 -10.77
N ALA A 9 -13.40 9.71 -9.91
CA ALA A 9 -13.23 9.65 -8.47
C ALA A 9 -13.48 8.24 -7.91
N ASN A 10 -14.59 7.59 -8.27
CA ASN A 10 -14.90 6.23 -7.79
C ASN A 10 -13.83 5.20 -8.19
N TYR A 11 -13.34 5.26 -9.44
CA TYR A 11 -12.26 4.38 -9.90
C TYR A 11 -10.92 4.65 -9.20
N SER A 12 -10.68 5.89 -8.80
CA SER A 12 -9.51 6.29 -8.01
C SER A 12 -9.59 5.72 -6.58
N TYR A 13 -10.74 5.86 -5.91
CA TYR A 13 -10.96 5.36 -4.55
C TYR A 13 -10.83 3.84 -4.44
N GLU A 14 -11.33 3.10 -5.41
CA GLU A 14 -11.25 1.64 -5.44
C GLU A 14 -9.78 1.14 -5.47
N LYS A 15 -8.91 1.82 -6.22
CA LYS A 15 -7.47 1.51 -6.28
C LYS A 15 -6.78 1.75 -4.95
N TYR A 16 -7.00 2.91 -4.32
CA TYR A 16 -6.40 3.21 -3.02
C TYR A 16 -6.89 2.27 -1.91
N THR A 17 -8.10 1.76 -2.03
CA THR A 17 -8.67 0.80 -1.06
C THR A 17 -7.90 -0.51 -1.05
N ALA A 18 -7.55 -1.06 -2.22
CA ALA A 18 -6.78 -2.30 -2.30
C ALA A 18 -5.36 -2.14 -1.72
N GLN A 19 -4.69 -1.03 -2.03
CA GLN A 19 -3.36 -0.74 -1.48
C GLN A 19 -3.38 -0.56 0.05
N LEU A 20 -4.39 0.13 0.58
CA LEU A 20 -4.56 0.34 2.02
C LEU A 20 -4.79 -1.00 2.75
N LEU A 21 -5.65 -1.86 2.21
CA LEU A 21 -5.95 -3.17 2.79
C LEU A 21 -4.71 -4.08 2.80
N THR A 22 -3.96 -4.11 1.71
CA THR A 22 -2.69 -4.86 1.64
C THR A 22 -1.69 -4.32 2.66
N CYS A 23 -1.52 -2.99 2.74
CA CYS A 23 -0.61 -2.38 3.69
C CYS A 23 -0.98 -2.75 5.14
N PHE A 24 -2.25 -2.65 5.51
CA PHE A 24 -2.72 -3.01 6.85
C PHE A 24 -2.50 -4.50 7.16
N SER A 25 -2.78 -5.37 6.19
CA SER A 25 -2.57 -6.82 6.33
C SER A 25 -1.10 -7.15 6.55
N LEU A 26 -0.19 -6.51 5.81
CA LEU A 26 1.26 -6.70 5.97
C LEU A 26 1.77 -6.17 7.32
N THR A 27 1.26 -5.04 7.80
CA THR A 27 1.53 -4.55 9.17
C THR A 27 1.11 -5.57 10.22
N TYR A 28 -0.10 -6.13 10.09
CA TYR A 28 -0.59 -7.18 11.00
C TYR A 28 0.32 -8.41 10.98
N TRP A 29 0.73 -8.89 9.81
CA TRP A 29 1.63 -10.03 9.70
C TRP A 29 3.01 -9.77 10.29
N ALA A 30 3.61 -8.61 9.99
CA ALA A 30 4.90 -8.21 10.53
C ALA A 30 4.86 -8.19 12.06
N THR A 31 3.86 -7.49 12.63
CA THR A 31 3.70 -7.39 14.09
C THR A 31 3.37 -8.73 14.75
N LYS A 32 2.58 -9.59 14.10
CA LYS A 32 2.32 -10.97 14.58
C LYS A 32 3.59 -11.82 14.63
N MET A 33 4.55 -11.55 13.75
CA MET A 33 5.87 -12.17 13.73
C MET A 33 6.88 -11.45 14.64
N TYR A 34 6.44 -10.48 15.45
CA TYR A 34 7.30 -9.62 16.27
C TYR A 34 8.37 -8.86 15.46
N LEU A 35 8.12 -8.63 14.17
CA LEU A 35 8.98 -7.79 13.34
C LEU A 35 8.54 -6.32 13.50
N PRO A 36 9.44 -5.42 13.91
CA PRO A 36 9.12 -4.00 13.99
C PRO A 36 8.87 -3.44 12.59
N VAL A 37 7.84 -2.62 12.42
CA VAL A 37 7.60 -1.88 11.18
C VAL A 37 8.35 -0.56 11.27
N ASN A 38 9.47 -0.47 10.56
CA ASN A 38 10.42 0.64 10.67
C ASN A 38 9.99 1.84 9.84
N VAL A 39 9.60 1.59 8.57
CA VAL A 39 9.22 2.66 7.64
C VAL A 39 8.07 2.18 6.76
N VAL A 40 7.01 2.99 6.67
CA VAL A 40 5.97 2.86 5.64
C VAL A 40 5.81 4.23 4.99
N ARG A 41 6.03 4.32 3.68
CA ARG A 41 5.93 5.58 2.94
C ARG A 41 5.30 5.39 1.58
N VAL A 42 4.53 6.37 1.14
CA VAL A 42 4.06 6.47 -0.25
C VAL A 42 5.14 7.19 -1.06
N ASP A 43 5.58 6.62 -2.16
CA ASP A 43 6.34 7.33 -3.18
C ASP A 43 5.37 8.20 -3.98
N GLU A 44 5.41 9.52 -3.80
CA GLU A 44 4.51 10.47 -4.46
C GLU A 44 4.63 10.45 -6.00
N ARG A 45 5.78 10.06 -6.55
CA ARG A 45 6.02 10.02 -7.99
C ARG A 45 5.32 8.82 -8.64
N THR A 46 5.28 7.68 -7.95
CA THR A 46 4.74 6.41 -8.48
C THR A 46 3.42 5.99 -7.84
N GLY A 47 3.07 6.56 -6.69
CA GLY A 47 1.96 6.16 -5.83
C GLY A 47 2.11 4.77 -5.23
N GLN A 48 3.32 4.19 -5.22
CA GLN A 48 3.59 2.90 -4.60
C GLN A 48 3.88 3.09 -3.11
N VAL A 49 3.54 2.09 -2.29
CA VAL A 49 3.92 2.09 -0.88
C VAL A 49 5.19 1.26 -0.71
N PHE A 50 6.21 1.86 -0.13
CA PHE A 50 7.39 1.17 0.37
C PHE A 50 7.17 0.83 1.85
N PHE A 51 7.39 -0.42 2.20
CA PHE A 51 7.16 -0.98 3.52
C PHE A 51 8.43 -1.72 3.97
N LEU A 52 9.02 -1.30 5.08
CA LEU A 52 10.23 -1.90 5.66
C LEU A 52 9.90 -2.40 7.06
N ALA A 53 10.09 -3.69 7.29
CA ALA A 53 9.97 -4.33 8.59
C ALA A 53 11.18 -5.20 8.92
N GLY A 54 11.53 -5.26 10.21
CA GLY A 54 12.75 -5.92 10.67
C GLY A 54 14.01 -5.35 10.03
N GLU A 55 15.06 -6.16 9.91
CA GLU A 55 16.33 -5.72 9.33
C GLU A 55 16.33 -5.74 7.79
N GLU A 56 15.65 -6.72 7.17
CA GLU A 56 15.78 -6.99 5.73
C GLU A 56 14.45 -7.11 4.99
N THR A 57 13.29 -7.08 5.66
CA THR A 57 12.00 -7.26 4.97
C THR A 57 11.54 -5.96 4.31
N ALA A 58 11.99 -5.75 3.08
CA ALA A 58 11.53 -4.65 2.22
C ALA A 58 10.45 -5.13 1.24
N ILE A 59 9.30 -4.46 1.23
CA ILE A 59 8.14 -4.78 0.40
C ILE A 59 7.73 -3.54 -0.37
N LEU A 60 7.37 -3.74 -1.64
CA LEU A 60 6.77 -2.71 -2.48
C LEU A 60 5.33 -3.10 -2.81
N ILE A 61 4.38 -2.20 -2.51
CA ILE A 61 2.95 -2.39 -2.76
C ILE A 61 2.50 -1.43 -3.86
N ASN A 62 2.00 -2.00 -4.96
CA ASN A 62 1.47 -1.26 -6.09
C ASN A 62 0.10 -0.64 -5.77
N ARG A 63 -0.32 0.35 -6.58
CA ARG A 63 -1.65 0.99 -6.45
C ARG A 63 -2.83 0.03 -6.61
N ASN A 64 -2.62 -1.15 -7.19
CA ASN A 64 -3.65 -2.18 -7.33
C ASN A 64 -3.68 -3.17 -6.15
N GLY A 65 -2.89 -2.94 -5.11
CA GLY A 65 -2.80 -3.82 -3.94
C GLY A 65 -1.90 -5.03 -4.10
N LEU A 66 -1.37 -5.30 -5.31
CA LEU A 66 -0.34 -6.34 -5.49
C LEU A 66 0.97 -5.90 -4.87
N TRP A 67 1.67 -6.81 -4.21
CA TRP A 67 2.93 -6.53 -3.54
C TRP A 67 4.01 -7.53 -3.95
N ARG A 68 5.27 -7.12 -3.75
CA ARG A 68 6.44 -7.98 -3.96
C ARG A 68 7.53 -7.66 -2.94
N LEU A 69 8.34 -8.64 -2.60
CA LEU A 69 9.61 -8.44 -1.89
C LEU A 69 10.60 -7.73 -2.82
N LEU A 70 11.47 -6.92 -2.23
CA LEU A 70 12.57 -6.22 -2.91
C LEU A 70 13.91 -6.93 -2.65
#